data_AF-A0AAP2Q2F1-F1
#
_entry.id   AF-A0AAP2Q2F1-F1
#
_cell.length_a   1.000
_cell.length_b   1.000
_cell.length_c   1.000
_cell.angle_alpha   90.00
_cell.angle_beta   90.00
_cell.angle_gamma   90.00
#
_symmetry.space_group_name_H-M   'P 1'
#
loop_
_entity.id
_entity.type
_entity.pdbx_description
1 polymer ?
#
loop_
_entity_poly.entity_id
_entity_poly.type
_entity_poly.pdbx_seq_one_letter_code
_entity_poly.pdbx_strand_id
1 'polypeptide(L)' 'MQGNYQPLARPVPFDDVLRQQNKTSKATGEPLVMLSLRIPVSLKTRLKTTAAAHDLPMQQLLRDAIERELDRLDSDDEP' A
#
# COMPACT_ATOMS: atom_id res chain seq x y z
N MET A 1 38.53 -2.21 41.38
CA MET A 1 37.68 -1.76 40.26
C MET A 1 36.92 -2.97 39.73
N GLN A 2 35.64 -3.13 40.09
CA GLN A 2 34.79 -4.21 39.58
C GLN A 2 34.21 -3.74 38.24
N GLY A 3 34.70 -4.29 37.13
CA GLY A 3 34.20 -3.97 35.79
C GLY A 3 32.84 -4.61 35.56
N ASN A 4 31.84 -3.78 35.28
CA ASN A 4 30.44 -4.19 35.06
C ASN A 4 30.24 -4.65 33.61
N TYR A 5 30.82 -5.79 33.23
CA TYR A 5 30.62 -6.39 31.91
C TYR A 5 29.20 -6.96 31.79
N GLN A 6 28.29 -6.20 31.20
CA GLN A 6 27.03 -6.76 30.69
C GLN A 6 27.33 -7.56 29.41
N PRO A 7 26.91 -8.83 29.31
CA PRO A 7 27.05 -9.57 28.07
C PRO A 7 26.17 -8.96 26.98
N LEU A 8 26.76 -8.70 25.80
CA LEU A 8 26.04 -8.29 24.60
C LEU A 8 24.92 -9.32 24.32
N ALA A 9 23.72 -8.82 24.00
CA ALA A 9 22.59 -9.66 23.64
C ALA A 9 23.00 -10.64 22.52
N ARG A 10 22.68 -11.92 22.70
CA ARG A 10 23.05 -12.95 21.72
C ARG A 10 22.42 -12.60 20.36
N PRO A 11 23.13 -12.81 19.25
CA PRO A 11 22.58 -12.59 17.92
C PRO A 11 21.30 -13.41 17.76
N VAL A 12 20.22 -12.75 17.34
CA VAL A 12 18.98 -13.45 17.01
C VAL A 12 19.24 -14.27 15.74
N PRO A 13 18.95 -15.59 15.73
CA PRO A 13 19.09 -16.41 14.53
C PRO A 13 18.29 -15.82 13.37
N PHE A 14 18.87 -15.86 12.17
CA PHE A 14 18.23 -15.32 10.96
C PHE A 14 16.84 -15.94 10.73
N ASP A 15 16.66 -17.22 11.05
CA ASP A 15 15.37 -17.91 10.98
C ASP A 15 14.29 -17.30 11.88
N ASP A 16 14.65 -16.81 13.06
CA ASP A 16 13.71 -16.17 13.98
C ASP A 16 13.31 -14.77 13.49
N VAL A 17 14.22 -14.06 12.82
CA VAL A 17 13.93 -12.78 12.15
C VAL A 17 12.93 -13.00 11.01
N LEU A 18 13.13 -14.01 10.17
CA LEU A 18 12.21 -14.36 9.09
C LEU A 18 10.84 -14.79 9.63
N ARG A 19 10.80 -15.52 10.74
CA ARG A 19 9.55 -15.92 11.41
C ARG A 19 8.82 -14.74 12.05
N GLN A 20 9.54 -13.77 12.60
CA GLN A 20 8.96 -12.53 13.11
C GLN A 20 8.37 -11.67 11.98
N GLN A 21 9.09 -11.52 10.86
CA GLN A 21 8.57 -10.79 9.70
C GLN A 21 7.33 -11.45 9.08
N ASN A 22 7.30 -12.78 9.03
CA ASN A 22 6.10 -13.51 8.57
C ASN A 22 4.92 -13.38 9.55
N LYS A 23 5.16 -13.26 10.85
CA LYS A 23 4.11 -12.99 11.85
C LYS A 23 3.56 -11.57 11.76
N THR A 24 4.38 -10.58 11.38
CA THR A 24 3.96 -9.19 11.25
C THR A 24 3.32 -8.85 9.89
N SER A 25 3.37 -9.76 8.92
CA SER A 25 2.90 -9.52 7.54
C SER A 25 1.54 -10.14 7.22
N LYS A 26 0.70 -10.44 8.21
CA LYS A 26 -0.73 -10.58 7.95
C LYS A 26 -1.38 -9.19 7.92
N ALA A 27 -1.08 -8.42 6.88
CA ALA A 27 -1.98 -7.35 6.49
C ALA A 27 -3.30 -8.02 6.11
N THR A 28 -4.34 -7.83 6.92
CA THR A 28 -5.69 -8.30 6.62
C THR A 28 -6.20 -7.44 5.45
N GLY A 29 -5.95 -7.87 4.22
CA GLY A 29 -6.33 -7.15 3.01
C GLY A 29 -5.97 -7.92 1.74
N GLU A 30 -6.68 -7.62 0.65
CA GLU A 30 -6.35 -8.09 -0.69
C GLU A 30 -4.88 -7.72 -1.03
N PRO A 31 -4.12 -8.62 -1.68
CA PRO A 31 -2.75 -8.31 -2.09
C PRO A 31 -2.73 -7.12 -3.06
N LEU A 32 -2.06 -6.04 -2.67
CA LEU A 32 -1.94 -4.83 -3.48
C LEU A 32 -0.67 -4.87 -4.36
N VAL A 33 -0.78 -4.38 -5.59
CA VAL A 33 0.34 -4.20 -6.53
C VAL A 33 0.61 -2.72 -6.79
N MET A 34 1.87 -2.37 -7.08
CA MET A 34 2.26 -1.00 -7.42
C MET A 34 2.21 -0.79 -8.94
N LEU A 35 1.32 0.09 -9.39
CA LEU A 35 1.21 0.49 -10.79
C LEU A 35 1.79 1.90 -11.00
N SER A 36 2.70 2.05 -11.96
CA SER A 36 3.25 3.36 -12.35
C SER A 36 2.55 3.86 -13.61
N LEU A 37 1.94 5.04 -13.53
CA LEU A 37 1.21 5.67 -14.65
C LEU A 37 1.86 6.99 -15.07
N ARG A 38 1.94 7.22 -16.39
CA ARG A 38 2.26 8.53 -16.94
C ARG A 38 0.96 9.26 -17.25
N ILE A 39 0.70 10.35 -16.52
CA ILE A 39 -0.50 11.17 -16.70
C ILE A 39 -0.13 12.64 -16.87
N PRO A 40 -0.97 13.46 -17.53
CA PRO A 40 -0.79 14.91 -17.58
C PRO A 40 -0.76 15.52 -16.18
N VAL A 41 0.07 16.55 -16.00
CA VAL A 41 0.20 17.27 -14.71
C VAL A 41 -1.16 17.82 -14.26
N SER A 42 -1.96 18.35 -15.19
CA SER A 42 -3.30 18.87 -14.92
C SER A 42 -4.22 17.81 -14.30
N LEU A 43 -4.14 16.56 -14.76
CA LEU A 43 -4.92 15.46 -14.21
C LEU A 43 -4.49 15.12 -12.78
N LYS A 44 -3.17 15.04 -12.53
CA LYS A 44 -2.63 14.83 -11.17
C LYS A 44 -3.08 15.94 -10.20
N THR A 45 -3.06 17.20 -10.65
CA THR A 45 -3.51 18.33 -9.82
C THR A 45 -5.00 18.23 -9.51
N ARG A 46 -5.85 17.92 -10.50
CA ARG A 46 -7.28 17.71 -10.28
C ARG A 46 -7.56 16.55 -9.32
N LEU A 47 -6.83 15.43 -9.43
CA LEU A 47 -6.93 14.31 -8.51
C LEU A 47 -6.57 14.71 -7.08
N LYS A 48 -5.49 15.48 -6.86
CA LYS A 48 -5.12 16.01 -5.55
C LYS A 48 -6.21 16.90 -4.95
N THR A 49 -6.71 17.86 -5.72
CA THR A 49 -7.72 18.81 -5.25
C THR A 49 -9.03 18.11 -4.90
N THR A 50 -9.45 17.16 -5.74
CA THR A 50 -10.68 16.39 -5.51
C THR A 50 -10.54 15.51 -4.28
N ALA A 51 -9.43 14.76 -4.16
CA ALA A 51 -9.15 13.94 -2.99
C ALA A 51 -9.19 14.75 -1.68
N ALA A 52 -8.59 15.95 -1.69
CA ALA A 52 -8.62 16.86 -0.54
C ALA A 52 -10.03 17.39 -0.23
N ALA A 53 -10.84 17.68 -1.25
CA ALA A 53 -12.22 18.16 -1.05
C ALA A 53 -13.14 17.09 -0.42
N HIS A 54 -12.82 15.81 -0.64
CA HIS A 54 -13.59 14.68 -0.12
C HIS A 54 -12.96 14.02 1.11
N ASP A 55 -11.83 14.54 1.61
CA ASP A 55 -11.05 13.96 2.71
C ASP A 55 -10.67 12.48 2.50
N LEU A 56 -10.29 12.14 1.26
CA LEU A 56 -9.93 10.78 0.85
C LEU A 56 -8.49 10.73 0.33
N PRO A 57 -7.80 9.58 0.45
CA PRO A 57 -6.53 9.38 -0.23
C PRO A 57 -6.73 9.36 -1.75
N MET A 58 -5.83 10.02 -2.49
CA MET A 58 -5.89 10.08 -3.96
C MET A 58 -5.96 8.70 -4.62
N GLN A 59 -5.28 7.71 -4.04
CA GLN A 59 -5.25 6.34 -4.53
C GLN A 59 -6.63 5.67 -4.47
N GLN A 60 -7.45 6.03 -3.48
CA GLN A 60 -8.82 5.53 -3.40
C GLN A 60 -9.67 6.14 -4.50
N LEU A 61 -9.61 7.47 -4.69
CA LEU A 61 -10.32 8.12 -5.80
C LEU A 61 -9.92 7.54 -7.18
N LEU A 62 -8.63 7.25 -7.38
CA LEU A 62 -8.15 6.63 -8.61
C LEU A 62 -8.70 5.20 -8.79
N ARG A 63 -8.73 4.42 -7.70
CA ARG A 63 -9.27 3.05 -7.72
C ARG A 63 -10.75 3.05 -8.03
N ASP A 64 -11.54 3.83 -7.31
CA ASP A 64 -13.00 3.92 -7.50
C ASP A 64 -13.35 4.35 -8.94
N ALA A 65 -12.54 5.25 -9.53
CA ALA A 65 -12.71 5.67 -10.91
C ALA A 65 -12.38 4.56 -11.92
N ILE A 66 -11.37 3.73 -11.64
CA ILE A 66 -11.01 2.58 -12.48
C ILE A 66 -12.09 1.50 -12.38
N GLU A 67 -12.50 1.11 -11.17
CA GLU A 67 -13.55 0.11 -10.92
C GLU A 67 -14.86 0.51 -11.63
N ARG A 68 -15.29 1.77 -11.46
CA ARG A 68 -16.49 2.28 -12.13
C ARG A 68 -16.41 2.23 -13.66
N GLU A 69 -15.24 2.52 -14.23
CA GLU A 69 -15.09 2.49 -15.69
C GLU A 69 -15.03 1.05 -16.22
N LEU A 70 -14.43 0.11 -15.46
CA LEU A 70 -14.47 -1.31 -15.79
C LEU A 70 -15.90 -1.86 -15.75
N ASP A 71 -16.65 -1.58 -14.69
CA ASP A 71 -18.07 -1.99 -14.57
C ASP A 71 -18.91 -1.45 -15.75
N ARG A 72 -18.63 -0.21 -16.18
CA ARG A 72 -19.30 0.42 -17.32
C ARG A 72 -19.00 -0.30 -18.63
N LEU A 73 -17.72 -0.64 -18.86
CA LEU A 73 -17.30 -1.35 -20.07
C LEU A 73 -17.89 -2.76 -20.12
N ASP A 74 -17.89 -3.49 -19.00
CA ASP A 74 -18.49 -4.82 -18.91
C ASP A 74 -20.01 -4.79 -19.16
N SER A 75 -20.68 -3.70 -18.78
CA SER A 75 -22.13 -3.52 -19.00
C SER A 75 -22.49 -3.15 -20.44
N ASP A 76 -21.60 -2.48 -21.17
CA ASP A 76 -21.81 -2.11 -22.59
C ASP A 76 -21.61 -3.32 -23.54
N ASP A 77 -21.06 -4.44 -23.04
CA ASP A 77 -20.80 -5.70 -23.77
C ASP A 77 -21.94 -6.75 -23.64
N GLU A 78 -23.03 -6.48 -22.90
CA GLU A 78 -24.23 -7.33 -22.93
C GLU A 78 -25.07 -7.09 -24.21
N PRO A 79 -25.33 -8.12 -25.05
CA PRO A 79 -26.08 -7.98 -26.31
C PRO A 79 -27.59 -7.78 -26.16
#